data_AF-K1TMY3-F1
#
_entry.id   AF-K1TMY3-F1
#
_cell.length_a   1.000
_cell.length_b   1.000
_cell.length_c   1.000
_cell.angle_alpha   90.00
_cell.angle_beta   90.00
_cell.angle_gamma   90.00
#
_symmetry.space_group_name_H-M   'P 1'
#
loop_
_entity.id
_entity.type
_entity.pdbx_description
1 polymer ?
#
loop_
_entity_poly.entity_id
_entity_poly.type
_entity_poly.pdbx_seq_one_letter_code
_entity_poly.pdbx_strand_id
1 'polypeptide(L)'
;MIIKDIRLTNFGKFNHKMVTLEPGLNIVYGENEAGKTTLHTFIRGMLFGIEKQRGKASGKDLYTKYEPWENPANYHGMMRIESDGVTYRIERNFNKLNKSFKVINEDEGVELKTEEIENLFAGLDESCYYNTISISQLGSVTDKELEVILKNYAANLG
;
A
#
# COMPACT_ATOMS: atom_id res chain seq x y z
N MET A 1 -14.18 -0.71 5.00
CA MET A 1 -13.09 -0.06 4.25
C MET A 1 -12.69 -0.87 3.02
N ILE A 2 -12.67 -0.24 1.84
CA ILE A 2 -12.27 -0.83 0.54
C ILE A 2 -11.27 0.10 -0.13
N ILE A 3 -10.14 -0.42 -0.66
CA ILE A 3 -9.16 0.39 -1.39
C ILE A 3 -9.62 0.55 -2.85
N LYS A 4 -9.57 1.78 -3.38
CA LYS A 4 -10.03 2.13 -4.74
C LYS A 4 -8.87 2.53 -5.66
N ASP A 5 -8.00 3.41 -5.19
CA ASP A 5 -6.83 3.88 -5.95
C ASP A 5 -5.57 3.82 -5.10
N ILE A 6 -4.44 3.51 -5.73
CA ILE A 6 -3.11 3.53 -5.13
C ILE A 6 -2.20 4.33 -6.05
N ARG A 7 -1.58 5.39 -5.53
CA ARG A 7 -0.62 6.24 -6.24
C ARG A 7 0.71 6.25 -5.49
N LEU A 8 1.69 5.55 -6.06
CA LEU A 8 3.06 5.53 -5.59
C LEU A 8 3.84 6.63 -6.32
N THR A 9 3.95 7.80 -5.70
CA THR A 9 4.68 8.92 -6.31
C THR A 9 6.18 8.64 -6.34
N ASN A 10 6.75 8.23 -5.21
CA ASN A 10 8.11 7.70 -5.16
C ASN A 10 8.23 6.69 -4.01
N PHE A 11 8.40 5.40 -4.32
CA PHE A 11 8.50 4.33 -3.33
C PHE A 11 9.27 3.12 -3.89
N GLY A 12 10.45 2.87 -3.34
CA GLY A 12 11.38 1.87 -3.86
C GLY A 12 11.76 2.17 -5.30
N LYS A 13 11.43 1.24 -6.21
CA LYS A 13 11.68 1.41 -7.65
C LYS A 13 10.57 2.13 -8.42
N PHE A 14 9.42 2.37 -7.79
CA PHE A 14 8.28 2.96 -8.48
C PHE A 14 8.30 4.47 -8.37
N ASN A 15 8.24 5.11 -9.53
CA ASN A 15 8.07 6.54 -9.70
C ASN A 15 6.77 6.78 -10.46
N HIS A 16 5.83 7.50 -9.86
CA HIS A 16 4.52 7.86 -10.45
C HIS A 16 3.69 6.66 -10.94
N LYS A 17 3.69 5.55 -10.19
CA LYS A 17 2.85 4.39 -10.51
C LYS A 17 1.44 4.61 -9.97
N MET A 18 0.43 4.37 -10.81
CA MET A 18 -0.98 4.35 -10.42
C MET A 18 -1.56 2.94 -10.61
N VAL A 19 -2.39 2.53 -9.67
CA VAL A 19 -3.18 1.28 -9.70
C VAL A 19 -4.58 1.63 -9.25
N THR A 20 -5.58 1.33 -10.08
CA THR A 20 -7.00 1.44 -9.74
C THR A 20 -7.54 0.04 -9.54
N LEU A 21 -8.31 -0.16 -8.48
CA LEU A 21 -8.91 -1.43 -8.09
C LEU A 21 -10.42 -1.36 -8.32
N GLU A 22 -10.96 -2.43 -8.88
CA GLU A 22 -12.40 -2.59 -9.10
C GLU A 22 -13.03 -3.43 -7.98
N PRO A 23 -14.36 -3.35 -7.78
CA PRO A 23 -15.05 -4.26 -6.89
C PRO A 23 -14.81 -5.73 -7.29
N GLY A 24 -14.52 -6.59 -6.33
CA GLY A 24 -14.29 -8.02 -6.55
C GLY A 24 -12.81 -8.41 -6.64
N LEU A 25 -12.50 -9.40 -7.48
CA LEU A 25 -11.16 -9.99 -7.57
C LEU A 25 -10.25 -9.16 -8.48
N ASN A 26 -9.20 -8.56 -7.91
CA ASN A 26 -8.17 -7.85 -8.65
C ASN A 26 -6.90 -8.72 -8.73
N ILE A 27 -6.48 -9.08 -9.94
CA ILE A 27 -5.27 -9.90 -10.15
C ILE A 27 -4.11 -8.99 -10.57
N VAL A 28 -3.14 -8.80 -9.67
CA VAL A 28 -1.89 -8.10 -9.96
C VAL A 28 -0.80 -9.11 -10.31
N TYR A 29 -0.50 -9.25 -11.59
CA TYR A 29 0.51 -10.17 -12.09
C TYR A 29 1.74 -9.43 -12.63
N GLY A 30 2.84 -10.16 -12.77
CA GLY A 30 4.11 -9.68 -13.29
C GLY A 30 5.23 -10.64 -12.92
N GLU A 31 6.39 -10.50 -13.54
CA GLU A 31 7.56 -11.33 -13.24
C GLU A 31 8.04 -11.17 -11.79
N ASN A 32 9.00 -12.01 -11.38
CA ASN A 32 9.76 -11.72 -10.18
C ASN A 32 10.39 -10.34 -10.30
N GLU A 33 10.48 -9.63 -9.18
CA GLU A 33 10.97 -8.25 -9.13
C GLU A 33 10.09 -7.22 -9.85
N ALA A 34 8.95 -7.60 -10.47
CA ALA A 34 8.01 -6.64 -11.09
C ALA A 34 7.47 -5.59 -10.11
N GLY A 35 7.55 -5.86 -8.80
CA GLY A 35 7.21 -4.92 -7.73
C GLY A 35 5.91 -5.23 -7.00
N LYS A 36 5.39 -6.45 -7.12
CA LYS A 36 4.20 -6.92 -6.38
C LYS A 36 4.38 -6.76 -4.86
N THR A 37 5.51 -7.21 -4.32
CA THR A 37 5.88 -7.01 -2.91
C THR A 37 6.04 -5.53 -2.55
N THR A 38 6.51 -4.69 -3.48
CA THR A 38 6.62 -3.24 -3.28
C THR A 38 5.25 -2.61 -3.15
N LEU A 39 4.28 -2.96 -4.01
CA LEU A 39 2.90 -2.48 -3.93
C LEU A 39 2.26 -2.91 -2.58
N HIS A 40 2.44 -4.17 -2.22
CA HIS A 40 1.94 -4.69 -0.94
C HIS A 40 2.54 -3.95 0.27
N THR A 41 3.85 -3.71 0.25
CA THR A 41 4.54 -2.95 1.31
C THR A 41 4.09 -1.49 1.34
N PHE A 42 3.81 -0.90 0.17
CA PHE A 42 3.30 0.47 0.07
C PHE A 42 1.93 0.58 0.75
N ILE A 43 0.98 -0.33 0.49
CA ILE A 43 -0.34 -0.32 1.13
C ILE A 43 -0.21 -0.36 2.65
N ARG A 44 0.62 -1.27 3.18
CA ARG A 44 0.93 -1.35 4.61
C ARG A 44 1.51 -0.03 5.13
N GLY A 45 2.47 0.54 4.40
CA GLY A 45 3.07 1.82 4.74
C GLY A 45 2.06 2.98 4.76
N MET A 46 1.11 3.00 3.82
CA MET A 46 0.06 4.02 3.79
C MET A 46 -0.83 3.96 5.03
N LEU A 47 -1.21 2.76 5.45
CA LEU A 47 -2.08 2.54 6.62
C LEU A 47 -1.34 2.81 7.94
N PHE A 48 -0.17 2.20 8.14
CA PHE A 48 0.47 2.15 9.47
C PHE A 48 1.77 2.96 9.57
N GLY A 49 2.27 3.50 8.46
CA GLY A 49 3.56 4.16 8.40
C GLY A 49 4.73 3.17 8.27
N ILE A 50 5.92 3.73 8.08
CA ILE A 50 7.18 3.00 8.06
C ILE A 50 8.20 3.80 8.85
N GLU A 51 8.75 3.21 9.91
CA GLU A 51 9.75 3.87 10.75
C GLU A 51 11.16 3.57 10.29
N LYS A 52 12.01 4.60 10.27
CA LYS A 52 13.44 4.45 10.08
C LYS A 52 14.08 4.00 11.40
N GLN A 53 14.66 2.82 11.40
CA GLN A 53 15.42 2.30 12.53
C GLN A 53 16.80 2.97 12.62
N ARG A 54 17.43 2.89 13.79
CA ARG A 54 18.75 3.51 14.07
C ARG A 54 19.81 2.44 14.32
N GLY A 55 21.08 2.80 14.16
CA GLY A 55 22.22 1.92 14.44
C GLY A 55 22.38 0.78 13.43
N LYS A 56 22.99 -0.34 13.84
CA LYS A 56 23.28 -1.50 12.96
C LYS A 56 22.03 -2.10 12.29
N ALA A 57 20.83 -1.83 12.82
CA ALA A 57 19.57 -2.30 12.27
C ALA A 57 19.05 -1.48 11.07
N SER A 58 19.53 -0.24 10.87
CA SER A 58 19.00 0.67 9.83
C SER A 58 19.30 0.19 8.40
N GLY A 59 20.41 -0.52 8.18
CA GLY A 59 20.83 -0.95 6.85
C GLY A 59 19.94 -2.00 6.19
N LYS A 60 19.01 -2.61 6.95
CA LYS A 60 18.06 -3.62 6.46
C LYS A 60 16.61 -3.32 6.81
N ASP A 61 16.33 -2.11 7.33
CA ASP A 61 14.97 -1.75 7.69
C ASP A 61 14.10 -1.52 6.44
N LEU A 62 12.78 -1.63 6.62
CA LEU A 62 11.81 -1.41 5.55
C LEU A 62 11.90 0.01 4.99
N TYR A 63 12.15 0.99 5.86
CA TYR A 63 12.26 2.39 5.46
C TYR A 63 13.35 2.57 4.40
N THR A 64 14.57 2.15 4.70
CA THR A 64 15.77 2.36 3.87
C THR A 64 15.72 1.51 2.62
N LYS A 65 15.10 0.32 2.68
CA LYS A 65 14.86 -0.54 1.52
C LYS A 65 13.99 0.14 0.44
N TYR A 66 13.00 0.93 0.84
CA TYR A 66 12.06 1.59 -0.06
C TYR A 66 12.25 3.11 -0.16
N GLU A 67 13.23 3.68 0.56
CA GLU A 67 13.63 5.08 0.38
C GLU A 67 14.12 5.27 -1.05
N PRO A 68 13.57 6.24 -1.81
CA PRO A 68 14.00 6.50 -3.17
C PRO A 68 15.48 6.87 -3.25
N TRP A 69 16.19 6.22 -4.16
CA TRP A 69 17.59 6.56 -4.47
C TRP A 69 17.70 7.95 -5.10
N GLU A 70 16.77 8.26 -6.00
CA GLU A 70 16.64 9.55 -6.66
C GLU A 70 15.53 10.36 -5.99
N ASN A 71 15.82 11.61 -5.62
CA ASN A 71 14.90 12.53 -4.96
C ASN A 71 14.26 11.96 -3.67
N PRO A 72 15.05 11.62 -2.64
CA PRO A 72 14.54 11.07 -1.37
C PRO A 72 13.56 12.03 -0.65
N ALA A 73 13.60 13.33 -0.97
CA ALA A 73 12.62 14.31 -0.51
C ALA A 73 11.18 13.97 -0.93
N ASN A 74 11.02 13.26 -2.05
CA ASN A 74 9.73 12.91 -2.63
C ASN A 74 9.23 11.52 -2.17
N TYR A 75 9.66 11.03 -1.01
CA TYR A 75 9.25 9.73 -0.49
C TYR A 75 7.80 9.75 0.04
N HIS A 76 6.82 9.75 -0.86
CA HIS A 76 5.41 9.89 -0.52
C HIS A 76 4.49 9.18 -1.51
N GLY A 77 3.21 9.12 -1.15
CA GLY A 77 2.17 8.65 -2.03
C GLY A 77 0.77 8.90 -1.48
N MET A 78 -0.21 8.39 -2.19
CA MET A 78 -1.62 8.59 -1.89
C MET A 78 -2.43 7.32 -2.15
N MET A 79 -3.46 7.11 -1.36
CA MET A 79 -4.40 6.00 -1.51
C MET A 79 -5.82 6.53 -1.34
N ARG A 80 -6.76 6.07 -2.17
CA ARG A 80 -8.18 6.30 -1.93
C ARG A 80 -8.81 5.05 -1.35
N ILE A 81 -9.64 5.26 -0.35
CA ILE A 81 -10.47 4.23 0.26
C ILE A 81 -11.92 4.67 0.30
N GLU A 82 -12.81 3.70 0.39
CA GLU A 82 -14.23 3.88 0.63
C GLU A 82 -14.58 3.23 1.96
N SER A 83 -15.28 3.94 2.85
CA SER A 83 -15.84 3.38 4.08
C SER A 83 -17.24 3.93 4.28
N ASP A 84 -18.20 3.03 4.54
CA ASP A 84 -19.60 3.38 4.77
C ASP A 84 -20.21 4.29 3.70
N GLY A 85 -19.79 4.09 2.44
CA GLY A 85 -20.22 4.87 1.28
C GLY A 85 -19.51 6.22 1.10
N VAL A 86 -18.62 6.60 2.01
CA VAL A 86 -17.85 7.86 1.96
C VAL A 86 -16.46 7.61 1.37
N THR A 87 -16.02 8.51 0.49
CA THR A 87 -14.69 8.45 -0.11
C THR A 87 -13.67 9.24 0.72
N TYR A 88 -12.56 8.58 1.07
CA TYR A 88 -11.45 9.21 1.77
C TYR A 88 -10.15 9.11 0.96
N ARG A 89 -9.39 10.21 0.95
CA ARG A 89 -8.03 10.25 0.41
C ARG A 89 -7.01 10.28 1.53
N ILE A 90 -6.18 9.25 1.57
CA ILE A 90 -5.04 9.14 2.47
C ILE A 90 -3.81 9.66 1.74
N GLU A 91 -3.13 10.65 2.31
CA GLU A 91 -1.85 11.17 1.84
C GLU A 91 -0.79 10.92 2.91
N ARG A 92 0.36 10.36 2.50
CA ARG A 92 1.45 10.09 3.44
C ARG A 92 2.78 10.47 2.84
N ASN A 93 3.55 11.27 3.59
CA ASN A 93 4.97 11.49 3.34
C ASN A 93 5.78 10.66 4.34
N PHE A 94 6.56 9.72 3.81
CA PHE A 94 7.45 8.87 4.59
C PHE A 94 8.76 9.56 4.93
N ASN A 95 9.18 10.57 4.18
CA ASN A 95 10.46 11.24 4.38
C ASN A 95 10.63 11.68 5.85
N LYS A 96 11.71 11.21 6.50
CA LYS A 96 11.96 11.47 7.93
C LYS A 96 12.03 12.97 8.32
N LEU A 97 12.35 13.87 7.39
CA LEU A 97 12.45 15.31 7.64
C LEU A 97 11.10 16.01 7.48
N ASN A 98 10.24 15.49 6.61
CA ASN A 98 8.93 16.07 6.26
C ASN A 98 7.81 15.04 6.40
N LYS A 99 7.84 14.27 7.49
CA LYS A 99 6.88 13.17 7.70
C LYS A 99 5.49 13.74 7.92
N SER A 100 4.51 13.23 7.19
CA SER A 100 3.12 13.64 7.34
C SER A 100 2.17 12.49 7.05
N PHE A 101 1.00 12.56 7.67
CA PHE A 101 -0.11 11.66 7.43
C PHE A 101 -1.38 12.47 7.50
N LYS A 102 -2.15 12.45 6.42
CA LYS A 102 -3.39 13.20 6.27
C LYS A 102 -4.46 12.30 5.71
N VAL A 103 -5.69 12.49 6.18
CA VAL A 103 -6.87 11.84 5.63
C VAL A 103 -7.87 12.93 5.31
N ILE A 104 -8.33 12.98 4.08
CA ILE A 104 -9.31 13.95 3.60
C ILE A 104 -10.59 13.20 3.30
N ASN A 105 -11.72 13.63 3.87
CA ASN A 105 -13.03 13.26 3.39
C ASN A 105 -13.24 13.98 2.04
N GLU A 106 -13.24 13.25 0.93
CA GLU A 106 -13.35 13.85 -0.41
C GLU A 106 -14.77 14.34 -0.70
N ASP A 107 -15.79 13.77 -0.06
CA ASP A 107 -17.19 14.15 -0.27
C ASP A 107 -17.49 15.51 0.37
N GLU A 108 -16.85 15.80 1.52
CA GLU A 108 -16.97 17.08 2.24
C GLU A 108 -15.83 18.05 1.93
N GLY A 109 -14.71 17.56 1.41
CA GLY A 109 -13.50 18.35 1.14
C GLY A 109 -12.71 18.75 2.39
N VAL A 110 -12.90 18.05 3.51
CA VAL A 110 -12.32 18.42 4.83
C VAL A 110 -11.25 17.41 5.26
N GLU A 111 -10.14 17.91 5.80
CA GLU A 111 -9.10 17.09 6.44
C GLU A 111 -9.58 16.63 7.83
N LEU A 112 -9.55 15.32 8.06
CA LEU A 112 -9.96 14.70 9.32
C LEU A 112 -8.97 15.00 10.45
N LYS A 113 -9.50 15.16 11.66
CA LYS A 113 -8.73 15.22 12.90
C LYS A 113 -8.30 13.82 13.34
N THR A 114 -7.34 13.77 14.27
CA THR A 114 -6.79 12.51 14.79
C THR A 114 -7.86 11.55 15.30
N GLU A 115 -8.83 12.03 16.08
CA GLU A 115 -9.90 11.17 16.63
C GLU A 115 -10.79 10.57 15.53
N GLU A 116 -11.07 11.34 14.47
CA GLU A 116 -11.86 10.87 13.33
C GLU A 116 -11.10 9.82 12.51
N ILE A 117 -9.79 10.01 12.36
CA ILE A 117 -8.88 9.04 11.74
C ILE A 117 -8.85 7.75 12.56
N GLU A 118 -8.69 7.83 13.89
CA GLU A 118 -8.69 6.66 14.78
C GLU A 118 -10.00 5.88 14.68
N ASN A 119 -11.13 6.58 14.61
CA ASN A 119 -12.44 5.96 14.40
C ASN A 119 -12.56 5.31 13.01
N LEU A 120 -12.09 5.97 11.95
CA LEU A 120 -12.10 5.43 10.59
C LEU A 120 -11.29 4.13 10.47
N PHE A 121 -10.20 4.02 11.22
CA PHE A 121 -9.35 2.82 11.29
C PHE A 121 -9.66 1.91 12.49
N ALA A 122 -10.76 2.14 13.21
CA ALA A 122 -11.09 1.34 14.39
C ALA A 122 -11.24 -0.16 14.03
N GLY A 123 -10.53 -1.02 14.76
CA GLY A 123 -10.47 -2.45 14.48
C GLY A 123 -9.50 -2.86 13.36
N LEU A 124 -8.85 -1.89 12.69
CA LEU A 124 -7.75 -2.12 11.76
C LEU A 124 -6.41 -1.76 12.42
N ASP A 125 -5.91 -2.65 13.26
CA ASP A 125 -4.51 -2.59 13.68
C ASP A 125 -3.59 -3.37 12.71
N GLU A 126 -2.29 -3.15 12.85
CA GLU A 126 -1.30 -3.76 11.96
C GLU A 126 -1.28 -5.29 12.06
N SER A 127 -1.64 -5.86 13.21
CA SER A 127 -1.70 -7.30 13.43
C SER A 127 -2.93 -7.92 12.75
N CYS A 128 -4.08 -7.27 12.83
CA CYS A 128 -5.32 -7.62 12.13
C CYS A 128 -5.12 -7.58 10.62
N TYR A 129 -4.45 -6.53 10.12
CA TYR A 129 -4.11 -6.43 8.70
C TYR A 129 -3.26 -7.62 8.24
N TYR A 130 -2.20 -7.97 8.98
CA TYR A 130 -1.33 -9.08 8.58
C TYR A 130 -2.01 -10.44 8.65
N ASN A 131 -2.82 -10.67 9.69
CA ASN A 131 -3.40 -12.00 9.94
C ASN A 131 -4.66 -12.29 9.11
N THR A 132 -5.41 -11.26 8.71
CA THR A 132 -6.74 -11.43 8.12
C THR A 132 -6.87 -10.84 6.72
N ILE A 133 -6.10 -9.79 6.40
CA ILE A 133 -6.27 -9.02 5.16
C ILE A 133 -5.10 -9.24 4.19
N SER A 134 -3.89 -9.41 4.70
CA SER A 134 -2.65 -9.48 3.94
C SER A 134 -2.02 -10.87 4.03
N ILE A 135 -2.36 -11.75 3.08
CA ILE A 135 -1.61 -12.98 2.87
C ILE A 135 -0.35 -12.63 2.08
N SER A 136 0.76 -12.42 2.79
CA SER A 136 2.07 -12.23 2.16
C SER A 136 2.48 -13.52 1.44
N GLN A 137 3.33 -13.39 0.40
CA GLN A 137 3.77 -14.51 -0.44
C GLN A 137 4.23 -15.68 0.45
N LEU A 138 3.38 -16.70 0.56
CA LEU A 138 3.66 -17.92 1.31
C LEU A 138 4.92 -18.52 0.68
N GLY A 139 6.02 -18.48 1.41
CA GLY A 139 7.25 -19.10 0.98
C GLY A 139 7.08 -20.61 0.93
N SER A 140 6.58 -21.16 -0.18
CA SER A 140 6.88 -22.50 -0.71
C SER A 140 5.90 -22.90 -1.83
N VAL A 141 6.45 -23.17 -3.02
CA VAL A 141 6.00 -24.12 -4.07
C VAL A 141 4.63 -23.89 -4.76
N THR A 142 3.82 -22.89 -4.42
CA THR A 142 2.49 -22.69 -5.05
C THR A 142 2.44 -21.68 -6.21
N ASP A 143 3.49 -20.88 -6.41
CA ASP A 143 3.47 -19.77 -7.38
C ASP A 143 3.27 -20.23 -8.83
N LYS A 144 3.92 -21.32 -9.27
CA LYS A 144 3.85 -21.74 -10.69
C LYS A 144 2.52 -22.41 -11.04
N GLU A 145 1.99 -23.27 -10.18
CA GLU A 145 0.71 -23.95 -10.44
C GLU A 145 -0.46 -22.97 -10.40
N LEU A 146 -0.49 -22.07 -9.41
CA LEU A 146 -1.54 -21.06 -9.30
C LEU A 146 -1.47 -20.05 -10.45
N GLU A 147 -0.25 -19.64 -10.86
CA GLU A 147 -0.08 -18.76 -12.01
C GLU A 147 -0.62 -19.39 -13.30
N VAL A 148 -0.38 -20.69 -13.52
CA VAL A 148 -0.92 -21.42 -14.68
C VAL A 148 -2.44 -21.49 -14.62
N ILE A 149 -3.03 -21.81 -13.46
CA ILE A 149 -4.49 -21.87 -13.28
C ILE A 149 -5.12 -20.50 -13.55
N LEU A 150 -4.55 -19.42 -13.01
CA LEU A 150 -5.07 -18.06 -13.21
C LEU A 150 -4.91 -17.59 -14.65
N LYS A 151 -3.79 -17.89 -15.31
CA LYS A 151 -3.58 -17.59 -16.75
C LYS A 151 -4.62 -18.31 -17.61
N ASN A 152 -4.87 -19.59 -17.34
CA ASN A 152 -5.87 -20.37 -18.09
C ASN A 152 -7.29 -19.86 -17.83
N TYR A 153 -7.62 -19.46 -16.60
CA TYR A 153 -8.94 -18.91 -16.28
C TYR A 153 -9.17 -17.56 -16.96
N ALA A 154 -8.16 -16.68 -16.94
CA ALA A 154 -8.22 -15.39 -17.64
C ALA A 154 -8.32 -15.54 -19.16
N ALA A 155 -7.65 -16.53 -19.75
CA ALA A 155 -7.72 -16.82 -21.18
C ALA A 155 -9.08 -17.37 -21.63
N ASN A 156 -9.83 -18.02 -20.73
CA ASN A 156 -11.15 -18.59 -21.00
C ASN A 156 -12.32 -17.62 -20.74
N LEU A 157 -12.02 -16.39 -20.26
CA LEU A 157 -13.00 -15.34 -20.00
C LEU A 157 -13.05 -14.26 -21.10
N GLY A 158 -12.27 -14.41 -22.17
CA GLY A 158 -12.34 -13.59 -23.40
C GLY A 158 -12.94 -14.37 -24.56
#